data_AF-A0A3C2AD74-F1
#
_entry.id   AF-A0A3C2AD74-F1
#
_cell.length_a   1.000
_cell.length_b   1.000
_cell.length_c   1.000
_cell.angle_alpha   90.00
_cell.angle_beta   90.00
_cell.angle_gamma   90.00
#
_symmetry.space_group_name_H-M   'P 1'
#
loop_
_entity.id
_entity.type
_entity.pdbx_description
1 polymer ?
#
loop_
_entity_poly.entity_id
_entity_poly.type
_entity_poly.pdbx_seq_one_letter_code
_entity_poly.pdbx_strand_id
1 'polypeptide(L)'
;MTVDIKDEEIVWTDDALKRVENAPDFVKPGIRKLMVKRAKERGKKIIDSEFLTEIRNESMMLASKRMKKIGFEELKMDAFDKAKEKLRSARKKDVIDNIKNFLSKRTSKNEVIIEKFSQYLEDDSQGLGWTKEARERMEKVPPFVREMAKKTIEEQAKKKGYRMITAEFLKEAFNELIPSAAKNAIGIKS
;
A
#
# COMPACT_ATOMS: atom_id res chain seq x y z
N MET A 1 37.31 -12.04 -14.82
CA MET A 1 36.63 -12.16 -13.52
C MET A 1 35.62 -11.05 -13.41
N THR A 2 34.37 -11.33 -13.75
CA THR A 2 33.24 -10.44 -13.49
C THR A 2 32.96 -10.47 -11.99
N VAL A 3 33.04 -9.30 -11.36
CA VAL A 3 32.64 -9.11 -9.96
C VAL A 3 31.13 -9.26 -9.88
N ASP A 4 30.66 -10.42 -9.42
CA ASP A 4 29.28 -10.63 -9.01
C ASP A 4 28.96 -9.64 -7.88
N ILE A 5 28.07 -8.69 -8.17
CA ILE A 5 27.54 -7.74 -7.20
C ILE A 5 26.70 -8.56 -6.23
N LYS A 6 27.22 -8.79 -5.01
CA LYS A 6 26.54 -9.51 -3.95
C LYS A 6 25.15 -8.90 -3.71
N ASP A 7 24.11 -9.72 -3.83
CA ASP A 7 22.75 -9.45 -3.37
C ASP A 7 22.86 -9.03 -1.89
N GLU A 8 22.69 -7.74 -1.58
CA GLU A 8 22.71 -7.29 -0.18
C GLU A 8 21.55 -7.96 0.55
N GLU A 9 21.87 -8.74 1.58
CA GLU A 9 20.88 -9.53 2.31
C GLU A 9 19.92 -8.59 3.06
N ILE A 10 18.63 -8.66 2.71
CA ILE A 10 17.59 -7.88 3.39
C ILE A 10 17.32 -8.51 4.75
N VAL A 11 17.59 -7.74 5.81
CA VAL A 11 17.45 -8.17 7.20
C VAL A 11 16.03 -7.89 7.68
N TRP A 12 15.49 -8.78 8.51
CA TRP A 12 14.22 -8.58 9.20
C TRP A 12 14.45 -8.29 10.67
N THR A 13 13.69 -7.36 11.24
CA THR A 13 13.67 -7.19 12.69
C THR A 13 12.88 -8.32 13.35
N ASP A 14 13.22 -8.64 14.61
CA ASP A 14 12.56 -9.72 15.36
C ASP A 14 11.06 -9.51 15.51
N ASP A 15 10.63 -8.28 15.75
CA ASP A 15 9.22 -7.92 15.88
C ASP A 15 8.47 -8.03 14.54
N ALA A 16 9.11 -7.70 13.41
CA ALA A 16 8.55 -7.93 12.08
C ALA A 16 8.38 -9.43 11.80
N LEU A 17 9.38 -10.25 12.12
CA LEU A 17 9.29 -11.71 11.98
C LEU A 17 8.16 -12.29 12.82
N LYS A 18 8.07 -11.92 14.11
CA LYS A 18 6.99 -12.36 15.01
C LYS A 18 5.61 -11.98 14.47
N ARG A 19 5.45 -10.77 13.90
CA ARG A 19 4.19 -10.36 13.27
C ARG A 19 3.80 -11.24 12.08
N VAL A 20 4.76 -11.66 11.26
CA VAL A 20 4.49 -12.57 10.13
C VAL A 20 4.15 -13.98 10.63
N GLU A 21 4.80 -14.45 11.70
CA GLU A 21 4.51 -15.77 12.28
C GLU A 21 3.10 -15.88 12.88
N ASN A 22 2.56 -14.77 13.38
CA ASN A 22 1.19 -14.69 13.88
C ASN A 22 0.12 -14.63 12.77
N ALA A 23 0.53 -14.51 11.49
CA ALA A 23 -0.40 -14.54 10.37
C ALA A 23 -0.81 -15.99 10.03
N PRO A 24 -1.98 -16.21 9.38
CA PRO A 24 -2.36 -17.55 8.94
C PRO A 24 -1.36 -18.17 7.96
N ASP A 25 -1.10 -19.49 8.07
CA ASP A 25 -0.05 -20.15 7.29
C ASP A 25 -0.20 -19.97 5.76
N PHE A 26 -1.44 -19.97 5.27
CA PHE A 26 -1.71 -19.80 3.83
C PHE A 26 -1.32 -18.43 3.28
N VAL A 27 -1.12 -17.40 4.12
CA VAL A 27 -0.64 -16.07 3.68
C VAL A 27 0.84 -15.83 3.95
N LYS A 28 1.47 -16.52 4.90
CA LYS A 28 2.87 -16.27 5.31
C LYS A 28 3.85 -16.26 4.12
N PRO A 29 3.85 -17.24 3.19
CA PRO A 29 4.78 -17.23 2.06
C PRO A 29 4.57 -16.03 1.13
N GLY A 30 3.30 -15.63 0.96
CA GLY A 30 2.93 -14.44 0.19
C GLY A 30 3.45 -13.15 0.81
N ILE A 31 3.31 -13.01 2.14
CA ILE A 31 3.83 -11.86 2.89
C ILE A 31 5.36 -11.79 2.76
N ARG A 32 6.08 -12.88 3.04
CA ARG A 32 7.56 -12.92 2.96
C ARG A 32 8.06 -12.51 1.57
N LYS A 33 7.49 -13.12 0.51
CA LYS A 33 7.85 -12.80 -0.88
C LYS A 33 7.54 -11.35 -1.23
N LEU A 34 6.38 -10.85 -0.80
CA LEU A 34 5.97 -9.48 -1.07
C LEU A 34 6.91 -8.49 -0.40
N MET A 35 7.21 -8.64 0.89
CA MET A 35 8.04 -7.70 1.64
C MET A 35 9.45 -7.58 1.06
N VAL A 36 10.09 -8.72 0.76
CA VAL A 36 11.42 -8.73 0.12
C VAL A 36 11.37 -8.03 -1.24
N LYS A 37 10.36 -8.32 -2.07
CA LYS A 37 10.19 -7.64 -3.36
C LYS A 37 10.08 -6.13 -3.19
N ARG A 38 9.28 -5.66 -2.23
CA ARG A 38 9.06 -4.23 -1.98
C ARG A 38 10.29 -3.55 -1.40
N ALA A 39 11.02 -4.24 -0.53
CA ALA A 39 12.26 -3.74 0.02
C ALA A 39 13.30 -3.54 -1.10
N LYS A 40 13.46 -4.52 -2.00
CA LYS A 40 14.33 -4.38 -3.19
C LYS A 40 13.87 -3.23 -4.11
N GLU A 41 12.58 -3.15 -4.44
CA GLU A 41 12.01 -2.08 -5.28
C GLU A 41 12.28 -0.66 -4.71
N ARG A 42 12.45 -0.54 -3.39
CA ARG A 42 12.62 0.74 -2.68
C ARG A 42 14.01 0.94 -2.09
N GLY A 43 14.97 0.05 -2.42
CA GLY A 43 16.33 0.09 -1.87
C GLY A 43 16.41 -0.06 -0.34
N LYS A 44 15.39 -0.63 0.32
CA LYS A 44 15.42 -0.87 1.77
C LYS A 44 16.20 -2.13 2.10
N LYS A 45 17.12 -2.03 3.06
CA LYS A 45 17.91 -3.17 3.57
C LYS A 45 17.29 -3.83 4.81
N ILE A 46 16.36 -3.14 5.48
CA ILE A 46 15.71 -3.62 6.71
C ILE A 46 14.19 -3.68 6.48
N ILE A 47 13.59 -4.82 6.83
CA ILE A 47 12.15 -5.01 6.93
C ILE A 47 11.78 -4.97 8.41
N ASP A 48 11.23 -3.83 8.82
CA ASP A 48 10.71 -3.59 10.16
C ASP A 48 9.17 -3.64 10.19
N SER A 49 8.64 -3.47 11.40
CA SER A 49 7.22 -3.47 11.69
C SER A 49 6.47 -2.29 11.03
N GLU A 50 7.13 -1.15 10.84
CA GLU A 50 6.53 -0.01 10.11
C GLU A 50 6.38 -0.34 8.63
N PHE A 51 7.40 -0.93 8.02
CA PHE A 51 7.38 -1.34 6.63
C PHE A 51 6.31 -2.41 6.36
N LEU A 52 6.11 -3.37 7.28
CA LEU A 52 4.98 -4.31 7.21
C LEU A 52 3.64 -3.59 7.16
N THR A 53 3.47 -2.58 8.02
CA THR A 53 2.24 -1.78 8.08
C THR A 53 2.04 -0.97 6.79
N GLU A 54 3.10 -0.38 6.26
CA GLU A 54 3.07 0.38 5.01
C GLU A 54 2.64 -0.49 3.82
N ILE A 55 3.30 -1.64 3.64
CA ILE A 55 3.00 -2.56 2.55
C ILE A 55 1.61 -3.21 2.71
N ARG A 56 1.15 -3.45 3.94
CA ARG A 56 -0.23 -3.90 4.20
C ARG A 56 -1.23 -2.84 3.73
N ASN A 57 -1.04 -1.58 4.12
CA ASN A 57 -1.93 -0.49 3.72
C ASN A 57 -1.96 -0.32 2.20
N GLU A 58 -0.79 -0.36 1.55
CA GLU A 58 -0.67 -0.33 0.09
C GLU A 58 -1.44 -1.49 -0.56
N SER A 59 -1.28 -2.71 -0.04
CA SER A 59 -1.98 -3.90 -0.57
C SER A 59 -3.50 -3.82 -0.38
N MET A 60 -3.96 -3.28 0.76
CA MET A 60 -5.37 -3.05 1.02
C MET A 60 -5.96 -2.05 0.02
N MET A 61 -5.30 -0.90 -0.19
CA MET A 61 -5.75 0.09 -1.16
C MET A 61 -5.84 -0.48 -2.58
N LEU A 62 -4.81 -1.20 -3.03
CA LEU A 62 -4.81 -1.83 -4.34
C LEU A 62 -5.93 -2.88 -4.48
N ALA A 63 -6.26 -3.58 -3.39
CA ALA A 63 -7.39 -4.51 -3.36
C ALA A 63 -8.72 -3.75 -3.46
N SER A 64 -8.91 -2.66 -2.70
CA SER A 64 -10.11 -1.80 -2.76
C SER A 64 -10.35 -1.25 -4.16
N LYS A 65 -9.32 -0.70 -4.81
CA LYS A 65 -9.43 -0.22 -6.20
C LYS A 65 -9.83 -1.32 -7.17
N ARG A 66 -9.27 -2.53 -7.02
CA ARG A 66 -9.65 -3.68 -7.85
C ARG A 66 -11.10 -4.06 -7.64
N MET A 67 -11.55 -4.15 -6.38
CA MET A 67 -12.94 -4.46 -6.02
C MET A 67 -13.92 -3.45 -6.61
N LYS A 68 -13.64 -2.15 -6.48
CA LYS A 68 -14.44 -1.10 -7.11
C LYS A 68 -14.55 -1.28 -8.62
N LYS A 69 -13.42 -1.55 -9.30
CA LYS A 69 -13.38 -1.80 -10.75
C LYS A 69 -14.22 -2.99 -11.21
N ILE A 70 -14.44 -3.99 -10.35
CA ILE A 70 -15.28 -5.16 -10.69
C ILE A 70 -16.72 -5.06 -10.14
N GLY A 71 -17.15 -3.86 -9.71
CA GLY A 71 -18.52 -3.52 -9.32
C GLY A 71 -18.85 -3.76 -7.84
N PHE A 72 -17.84 -3.77 -6.96
CA PHE A 72 -18.04 -3.95 -5.52
C PHE A 72 -17.83 -2.62 -4.82
N GLU A 73 -18.92 -2.07 -4.33
CA GLU A 73 -18.94 -0.79 -3.61
C GLU A 73 -18.93 -0.99 -2.08
N GLU A 74 -19.15 -2.23 -1.60
CA GLU A 74 -19.24 -2.54 -0.16
C GLU A 74 -18.55 -3.85 0.23
N LEU A 75 -18.06 -3.91 1.48
CA LEU A 75 -17.55 -5.12 2.13
C LEU A 75 -18.71 -6.03 2.59
N LYS A 76 -19.29 -6.79 1.65
CA LYS A 76 -20.27 -7.83 1.98
C LYS A 76 -19.69 -9.23 1.76
N MET A 77 -20.09 -10.20 2.59
CA MET A 77 -19.56 -11.57 2.52
C MET A 77 -19.91 -12.29 1.21
N ASP A 78 -21.02 -11.92 0.55
CA ASP A 78 -21.40 -12.39 -0.79
C ASP A 78 -20.42 -11.92 -1.88
N ALA A 79 -19.60 -10.90 -1.59
CA ALA A 79 -18.58 -10.42 -2.51
C ALA A 79 -17.52 -11.47 -2.81
N PHE A 80 -17.20 -12.32 -1.85
CA PHE A 80 -16.22 -13.38 -2.02
C PHE A 80 -16.72 -14.49 -2.96
N ASP A 81 -18.02 -14.79 -3.00
CA ASP A 81 -18.59 -15.76 -3.94
C ASP A 81 -18.51 -15.25 -5.37
N LYS A 82 -18.99 -14.02 -5.59
CA LYS A 82 -18.91 -13.36 -6.91
C LYS A 82 -17.46 -13.21 -7.39
N ALA A 83 -16.51 -12.95 -6.48
CA ALA A 83 -15.09 -12.92 -6.83
C ALA A 83 -14.54 -14.31 -7.21
N LYS A 84 -14.98 -15.37 -6.52
CA LYS A 84 -14.58 -16.77 -6.78
C LYS A 84 -15.04 -17.24 -8.17
N GLU A 85 -16.24 -16.86 -8.59
CA GLU A 85 -16.78 -17.17 -9.92
C GLU A 85 -15.93 -16.59 -11.06
N LYS A 86 -15.42 -15.38 -10.89
CA LYS A 86 -14.58 -14.69 -11.89
C LYS A 86 -13.16 -15.25 -12.00
N LEU A 87 -12.73 -16.14 -11.09
CA LEU A 87 -11.38 -16.71 -11.11
C LEU A 87 -11.32 -18.01 -11.90
N ARG A 88 -10.30 -18.14 -12.75
CA ARG A 88 -10.04 -19.38 -13.51
C ARG A 88 -9.21 -20.43 -12.74
N SER A 89 -8.41 -20.02 -11.78
CA SER A 89 -7.45 -20.89 -11.09
C SER A 89 -8.06 -21.58 -9.88
N ALA A 90 -8.03 -22.92 -9.85
CA ALA A 90 -8.50 -23.72 -8.71
C ALA A 90 -7.82 -23.30 -7.39
N ARG A 91 -6.49 -23.22 -7.37
CA ARG A 91 -5.72 -22.75 -6.22
C ARG A 91 -6.20 -21.40 -5.67
N LYS A 92 -6.56 -20.45 -6.55
CA LYS A 92 -7.05 -19.13 -6.08
C LYS A 92 -8.46 -19.21 -5.48
N LYS A 93 -9.30 -20.13 -5.98
CA LYS A 93 -10.63 -20.41 -5.41
C LYS A 93 -10.47 -21.00 -4.01
N ASP A 94 -9.57 -21.95 -3.81
CA ASP A 94 -9.30 -22.56 -2.49
C ASP A 94 -8.79 -21.52 -1.48
N VAL A 95 -7.95 -20.57 -1.94
CA VAL A 95 -7.48 -19.47 -1.10
C VAL A 95 -8.66 -18.58 -0.66
N ILE A 96 -9.64 -18.32 -1.52
CA ILE A 96 -10.86 -17.57 -1.13
C ILE A 96 -11.63 -18.33 -0.05
N ASP A 97 -11.80 -19.64 -0.19
CA ASP A 97 -12.51 -20.45 0.81
C ASP A 97 -11.79 -20.44 2.16
N ASN A 98 -10.46 -20.55 2.14
CA ASN A 98 -9.65 -20.43 3.36
C ASN A 98 -9.80 -19.05 4.02
N ILE A 99 -9.84 -17.97 3.23
CA ILE A 99 -10.09 -16.61 3.75
C ILE A 99 -11.48 -16.53 4.37
N LYS A 100 -12.52 -17.01 3.69
CA LYS A 100 -13.90 -17.02 4.21
C LYS A 100 -14.00 -17.77 5.53
N ASN A 101 -13.46 -18.98 5.59
CA ASN A 101 -13.46 -19.83 6.78
C ASN A 101 -12.66 -19.21 7.94
N PHE A 102 -11.57 -18.50 7.62
CA PHE A 102 -10.79 -17.80 8.61
C PHE A 102 -11.53 -16.58 9.17
N LEU A 103 -12.19 -15.80 8.31
CA LEU A 103 -12.95 -14.63 8.71
C LEU A 103 -14.22 -14.99 9.51
N SER A 104 -14.90 -16.10 9.19
CA SER A 104 -16.08 -16.53 9.95
C SER A 104 -15.77 -16.98 11.38
N LYS A 105 -14.53 -17.43 11.63
CA LYS A 105 -14.05 -17.80 12.96
C LYS A 105 -13.62 -16.61 13.82
N ARG A 106 -13.51 -15.40 13.26
CA ARG A 106 -13.12 -14.21 14.02
C ARG A 106 -14.31 -13.71 14.85
N THR A 107 -14.09 -13.60 16.15
CA THR A 107 -15.07 -13.08 17.12
C THR A 107 -15.03 -11.56 17.21
N SER A 108 -13.91 -10.92 16.87
CA SER A 108 -13.75 -9.46 16.91
C SER A 108 -13.43 -8.87 15.54
N LYS A 109 -14.15 -7.79 15.21
CA LYS A 109 -13.87 -6.97 14.05
C LYS A 109 -12.70 -6.04 14.37
N ASN A 110 -11.75 -5.92 13.45
CA ASN A 110 -10.72 -4.90 13.56
C ASN A 110 -11.26 -3.62 12.90
N GLU A 111 -11.90 -2.78 13.71
CA GLU A 111 -12.58 -1.55 13.26
C GLU A 111 -11.64 -0.63 12.48
N VAL A 112 -10.41 -0.45 12.95
CA VAL A 112 -9.39 0.39 12.29
C VAL A 112 -9.08 -0.11 10.87
N ILE A 113 -9.02 -1.43 10.67
CA ILE A 113 -8.77 -2.00 9.34
C ILE A 113 -10.00 -1.84 8.44
N ILE A 114 -11.20 -1.96 8.98
CA ILE A 114 -12.46 -1.75 8.24
C ILE A 114 -12.57 -0.29 7.83
N GLU A 115 -12.33 0.65 8.74
CA GLU A 115 -12.35 2.09 8.46
C GLU A 115 -11.37 2.47 7.36
N LYS A 116 -10.11 2.01 7.45
CA LYS A 116 -9.10 2.22 6.39
C LYS A 116 -9.55 1.65 5.06
N PHE A 117 -10.18 0.48 5.09
CA PHE A 117 -10.67 -0.14 3.87
C PHE A 117 -11.79 0.68 3.21
N SER A 118 -12.75 1.18 4.00
CA SER A 118 -13.80 2.08 3.51
C SER A 118 -13.20 3.35 2.90
N GLN A 119 -12.23 3.98 3.59
CA GLN A 119 -11.51 5.14 3.06
C GLN A 119 -10.81 4.86 1.71
N TYR A 120 -10.33 3.63 1.49
CA TYR A 120 -9.74 3.23 0.20
C TYR A 120 -10.77 2.88 -0.88
N LEU A 121 -12.00 2.50 -0.52
CA LEU A 121 -13.09 2.30 -1.49
C LEU A 121 -13.65 3.64 -1.99
N GLU A 122 -13.67 4.64 -1.12
CA GLU A 122 -14.06 6.02 -1.45
C GLU A 122 -13.02 6.73 -2.34
N ASP A 123 -11.81 6.18 -2.48
CA ASP A 123 -10.77 6.76 -3.33
C ASP A 123 -11.08 6.62 -4.84
N ASP A 124 -11.43 7.75 -5.48
CA ASP A 124 -11.68 7.85 -6.92
C ASP A 124 -10.45 8.23 -7.76
N SER A 125 -9.25 8.22 -7.18
CA SER A 125 -8.04 8.60 -7.92
C SER A 125 -7.75 7.67 -9.12
N GLN A 126 -7.73 8.28 -10.31
CA GLN A 126 -7.35 7.67 -11.59
C GLN A 126 -5.82 7.51 -11.66
N GLY A 127 -5.24 6.61 -10.85
CA GLY A 127 -3.79 6.47 -10.76
C GLY A 127 -3.30 5.72 -9.53
N LEU A 128 -2.15 6.13 -9.00
CA LEU A 128 -1.70 5.68 -7.69
C LEU A 128 -2.74 6.07 -6.64
N GLY A 129 -3.01 5.19 -5.68
CA GLY A 129 -3.89 5.56 -4.56
C GLY A 129 -3.19 6.56 -3.64
N TRP A 130 -3.97 7.42 -3.01
CA TRP A 130 -3.48 8.40 -2.05
C TRP A 130 -4.01 8.05 -0.65
N THR A 131 -3.18 8.26 0.36
CA THR A 131 -3.67 8.31 1.75
C THR A 131 -4.51 9.57 1.95
N LYS A 132 -5.45 9.54 2.91
CA LYS A 132 -6.29 10.71 3.21
C LYS A 132 -5.43 11.92 3.56
N GLU A 133 -4.42 11.71 4.39
CA GLU A 133 -3.47 12.72 4.84
C GLU A 133 -2.64 13.30 3.68
N ALA A 134 -2.26 12.48 2.69
CA ALA A 134 -1.58 12.98 1.50
C ALA A 134 -2.49 13.85 0.62
N ARG A 135 -3.79 13.53 0.52
CA ARG A 135 -4.75 14.37 -0.22
C ARG A 135 -4.94 15.73 0.45
N GLU A 136 -5.18 15.73 1.76
CA GLU A 136 -5.34 16.96 2.55
C GLU A 136 -4.11 17.88 2.43
N ARG A 137 -2.90 17.30 2.34
CA ARG A 137 -1.68 18.07 2.06
C ARG A 137 -1.62 18.59 0.62
N MET A 138 -2.06 17.81 -0.36
CA MET A 138 -2.12 18.23 -1.77
C MET A 138 -3.16 19.34 -1.99
N GLU A 139 -4.24 19.38 -1.22
CA GLU A 139 -5.24 20.46 -1.27
C GLU A 139 -4.67 21.83 -0.88
N LYS A 140 -3.65 21.85 -0.01
CA LYS A 140 -2.93 23.08 0.36
C LYS A 140 -2.03 23.61 -0.75
N VAL A 141 -1.71 22.80 -1.75
CA VAL A 141 -0.94 23.23 -2.92
C VAL A 141 -1.82 24.16 -3.76
N PRO A 142 -1.31 25.35 -4.18
CA PRO A 142 -2.08 26.28 -4.98
C PRO A 142 -2.66 25.65 -6.27
N PRO A 143 -3.92 25.94 -6.64
CA PRO A 143 -4.60 25.26 -7.74
C PRO A 143 -3.83 25.27 -9.07
N PHE A 144 -3.15 26.37 -9.39
CA PHE A 144 -2.42 26.55 -10.65
C PHE A 144 -1.20 25.63 -10.82
N VAL A 145 -0.64 25.08 -9.73
CA VAL A 145 0.46 24.08 -9.79
C VAL A 145 0.04 22.69 -9.32
N ARG A 146 -1.16 22.53 -8.77
CA ARG A 146 -1.60 21.29 -8.11
C ARG A 146 -1.57 20.07 -9.03
N GLU A 147 -2.12 20.18 -10.24
CA GLU A 147 -2.14 19.07 -11.20
C GLU A 147 -0.74 18.69 -11.68
N MET A 148 0.13 19.69 -11.91
CA MET A 148 1.52 19.46 -12.26
C MET A 148 2.25 18.74 -11.12
N ALA A 149 2.13 19.25 -9.89
CA ALA A 149 2.75 18.66 -8.71
C ALA A 149 2.28 17.20 -8.50
N LYS A 150 0.96 16.95 -8.60
CA LYS A 150 0.37 15.62 -8.50
C LYS A 150 0.98 14.65 -9.50
N LYS A 151 1.05 15.04 -10.78
CA LYS A 151 1.66 14.20 -11.83
C LYS A 151 3.13 13.90 -11.54
N THR A 152 3.92 14.91 -11.18
CA THR A 152 5.35 14.74 -10.88
C THR A 152 5.56 13.82 -9.68
N ILE A 153 4.78 13.99 -8.61
CA ILE A 153 4.84 13.15 -7.40
C ILE A 153 4.47 11.71 -7.73
N GLU A 154 3.43 11.48 -8.53
CA GLU A 154 3.05 10.13 -8.94
C GLU A 154 4.11 9.45 -9.81
N GLU A 155 4.76 10.20 -10.71
CA GLU A 155 5.88 9.69 -11.51
C GLU A 155 7.09 9.35 -10.66
N GLN A 156 7.46 10.20 -9.69
CA GLN A 156 8.53 9.93 -8.75
C GLN A 156 8.23 8.70 -7.88
N ALA A 157 6.99 8.57 -7.38
CA ALA A 157 6.57 7.43 -6.59
C ALA A 157 6.72 6.11 -7.36
N LYS A 158 6.28 6.09 -8.62
CA LYS A 158 6.44 4.92 -9.50
C LYS A 158 7.92 4.57 -9.70
N LYS A 159 8.78 5.57 -9.96
CA LYS A 159 10.22 5.38 -10.12
C LYS A 159 10.88 4.82 -8.85
N LYS A 160 10.45 5.28 -7.68
CA LYS A 160 10.94 4.81 -6.36
C LYS A 160 10.25 3.52 -5.88
N GLY A 161 9.41 2.87 -6.69
CA GLY A 161 8.76 1.59 -6.35
C GLY A 161 7.55 1.68 -5.41
N TYR A 162 7.02 2.87 -5.16
CA TYR A 162 5.80 3.09 -4.38
C TYR A 162 4.56 2.80 -5.22
N ARG A 163 3.55 2.14 -4.64
CA ARG A 163 2.23 1.99 -5.27
C ARG A 163 1.09 2.75 -4.58
N MET A 164 1.42 3.56 -3.58
CA MET A 164 0.51 4.45 -2.88
C MET A 164 1.27 5.71 -2.44
N ILE A 165 0.66 6.89 -2.59
CA ILE A 165 1.21 8.15 -2.10
C ILE A 165 0.85 8.33 -0.63
N THR A 166 1.87 8.30 0.23
CA THR A 166 1.74 8.56 1.67
C THR A 166 2.07 10.02 1.98
N ALA A 167 1.67 10.48 3.17
CA ALA A 167 2.00 11.81 3.63
C ALA A 167 3.52 12.00 3.78
N GLU A 168 4.24 10.95 4.17
CA GLU A 168 5.69 10.88 4.30
C GLU A 168 6.36 11.03 2.94
N PHE A 169 5.94 10.23 1.94
CA PHE A 169 6.45 10.33 0.58
C PHE A 169 6.20 11.72 -0.01
N LEU A 170 5.01 12.29 0.23
CA LEU A 170 4.66 13.62 -0.24
C LEU A 170 5.57 14.70 0.39
N LYS A 171 5.91 14.57 1.68
CA LYS A 171 6.86 15.48 2.36
C LYS A 171 8.24 15.39 1.72
N GLU A 172 8.73 14.19 1.44
CA GLU A 172 10.01 13.96 0.76
C GLU A 172 10.00 14.58 -0.65
N ALA A 173 8.97 14.29 -1.45
CA ALA A 173 8.84 14.80 -2.80
C ALA A 173 8.75 16.34 -2.84
N PHE A 174 8.00 16.98 -1.94
CA PHE A 174 7.98 18.45 -1.87
C PHE A 174 9.33 19.03 -1.46
N ASN A 175 10.07 18.35 -0.58
CA ASN A 175 11.40 18.80 -0.20
C ASN A 175 12.40 18.77 -1.35
N GLU A 176 12.26 17.82 -2.28
CA GLU A 176 13.04 17.70 -3.50
C GLU A 176 12.58 18.66 -4.61
N LEU A 177 11.26 18.85 -4.77
CA LEU A 177 10.67 19.61 -5.88
C LEU A 177 10.64 21.13 -5.67
N ILE A 178 10.53 21.57 -4.41
CA ILE A 178 10.28 22.97 -4.08
C ILE A 178 11.57 23.59 -3.55
N PRO A 179 12.18 24.55 -4.27
CA PRO A 179 13.32 25.30 -3.77
C PRO A 179 12.99 25.97 -2.44
N SER A 180 13.96 26.09 -1.53
CA SER A 180 13.75 26.58 -0.16
C SER A 180 12.95 27.88 -0.05
N ALA A 181 13.08 28.78 -1.03
CA ALA A 181 12.34 30.04 -1.09
C ALA A 181 10.81 29.86 -1.21
N ALA A 182 10.34 28.82 -1.91
CA ALA A 182 8.92 28.56 -2.12
C ALA A 182 8.28 27.72 -1.00
N LYS A 183 9.06 26.98 -0.18
CA LYS A 183 8.56 26.17 0.95
C LYS A 183 7.81 27.01 2.00
N ASN A 184 8.32 28.22 2.27
CA ASN A 184 7.74 29.17 3.23
C ASN A 184 6.38 29.72 2.76
N ALA A 185 6.20 29.93 1.44
CA ALA A 185 4.98 30.51 0.88
C ALA A 185 3.77 29.56 0.92
N ILE A 186 4.02 28.24 0.99
CA ILE A 186 3.00 27.18 1.05
C ILE A 186 2.90 26.52 2.44
N GLY A 187 3.55 27.11 3.45
CA GLY A 187 3.46 26.65 4.84
C GLY A 187 4.13 25.30 5.13
N ILE A 188 5.04 24.83 4.27
CA ILE A 188 5.84 23.62 4.51
C ILE A 188 7.06 24.05 5.33
N LYS A 189 6.98 23.94 6.66
CA LYS A 189 8.14 24.15 7.54
C LYS A 189 9.14 23.00 7.42
N SER A 190 10.43 23.36 7.43
CA SER A 190 11.60 22.49 7.34
C SER A 190 11.56 21.34 8.33
#